data_AF-B9U2Q3-F1
#
_entry.id   AF-B9U2Q3-F1
#
_cell.length_a   1.000
_cell.length_b   1.000
_cell.length_c   1.000
_cell.angle_alpha   90.00
_cell.angle_beta   90.00
_cell.angle_gamma   90.00
#
_symmetry.space_group_name_H-M   'P 1'
#
loop_
_entity.id
_entity.type
_entity.pdbx_description
1 polymer ?
#
loop_
_entity_poly.entity_id
_entity_poly.type
_entity_poly.pdbx_seq_one_letter_code
_entity_poly.pdbx_strand_id
1 'polypeptide(L)'
;MVQSLQSLIMEKIYLFISRIMPIFLEVKKGLRKIIMSKKTLIYTEGRSDKNFLSWCLNVWKNEDHFDRDHFDIIYVEGKNKLFSDEFCKRIENILNNKDQAYKQVCIIFDADIKEENQESDAGFDNKLKHIRKEFKEKGIDFPKEQIFLFPNNQDDGDLETLLLEIARHDEFLKCFERYLECIKNKEHYKPIKDIRKNMLYAYLEALGLENLTKTIIDVFDSKGKIKEKHQEEYEKLKEVIDFNSNSLIPLKNFLGQFAENNQKTNPKIF
;
A
#
# COMPACT_ATOMS: atom_id res chain seq x y z
N MET A 1 24.29 -19.12 -52.67
CA MET A 1 24.58 -20.22 -51.71
C MET A 1 24.63 -19.78 -50.25
N VAL A 2 25.08 -18.56 -49.92
CA VAL A 2 25.19 -18.08 -48.52
C VAL A 2 23.81 -17.75 -47.89
N GLN A 3 22.88 -17.17 -48.65
CA GLN A 3 21.53 -16.82 -48.17
C GLN A 3 20.67 -18.05 -47.76
N SER A 4 20.85 -19.20 -48.43
CA SER A 4 20.07 -20.41 -48.10
C SER A 4 20.55 -21.09 -46.82
N LEU A 5 21.84 -20.97 -46.50
CA LEU A 5 22.41 -21.53 -45.27
C LEU A 5 22.02 -20.70 -44.04
N GLN A 6 22.02 -19.36 -44.16
CA GLN A 6 21.53 -18.47 -43.09
C GLN A 6 20.05 -18.70 -42.80
N SER A 7 19.20 -18.82 -43.83
CA SER A 7 17.77 -19.11 -43.66
C SER A 7 17.54 -20.41 -42.89
N LEU A 8 18.24 -21.49 -43.28
CA LEU A 8 18.12 -22.80 -42.64
C LEU A 8 18.62 -22.81 -41.17
N ILE A 9 19.65 -22.03 -40.86
CA ILE A 9 20.15 -21.87 -39.48
C ILE A 9 19.12 -21.12 -38.63
N MET A 10 18.55 -20.03 -39.15
CA MET A 10 17.54 -19.24 -38.44
C MET A 10 16.27 -20.05 -38.18
N GLU A 11 15.84 -20.87 -39.13
CA GLU A 11 14.67 -21.73 -38.98
C GLU A 11 14.90 -22.82 -37.91
N LYS A 12 16.09 -23.42 -37.86
CA LYS A 12 16.47 -24.37 -36.81
C LYS A 12 16.58 -23.73 -35.43
N ILE A 13 17.13 -22.52 -35.35
CA ILE A 13 17.19 -21.75 -34.09
C ILE A 13 15.77 -21.42 -33.61
N TYR A 14 14.88 -21.00 -34.50
CA TYR A 14 13.49 -20.70 -34.17
C TYR A 14 12.73 -21.95 -33.67
N LEU A 15 12.89 -23.08 -34.36
CA LEU A 15 12.34 -24.37 -33.93
C LEU A 15 12.88 -24.85 -32.57
N PHE A 16 14.15 -24.57 -32.28
CA PHE A 16 14.76 -24.89 -31.00
C PHE A 16 14.22 -23.99 -29.87
N ILE A 17 14.17 -22.67 -30.10
CA ILE A 17 13.65 -21.70 -29.12
C ILE A 17 12.16 -21.96 -28.84
N SER A 18 11.34 -22.14 -29.88
CA SER A 18 9.90 -22.40 -29.73
C SER A 18 9.58 -23.69 -28.96
N ARG A 19 10.47 -24.71 -29.00
CA ARG A 19 10.31 -25.95 -28.23
C ARG A 19 10.83 -25.84 -26.80
N ILE A 20 11.91 -25.10 -26.56
CA ILE A 20 12.53 -25.02 -25.23
C ILE A 20 11.92 -23.92 -24.36
N MET A 21 11.53 -22.79 -24.95
CA MET A 21 11.02 -21.64 -24.20
C MET A 21 9.77 -21.97 -23.36
N PRO A 22 8.79 -22.77 -23.84
CA PRO A 22 7.65 -23.20 -23.03
C PRO A 22 8.07 -24.07 -21.84
N ILE A 23 9.01 -25.01 -22.06
CA ILE A 23 9.54 -25.89 -21.01
C ILE A 23 10.27 -25.07 -19.94
N PHE A 24 11.10 -24.11 -20.36
CA PHE A 24 11.79 -23.20 -19.44
C PHE A 24 10.80 -22.35 -18.64
N LEU A 25 9.75 -21.83 -19.27
CA LEU A 25 8.66 -21.10 -18.61
C LEU A 25 7.90 -21.98 -17.61
N GLU A 26 7.68 -23.26 -17.95
CA GLU A 26 6.96 -24.22 -17.11
C GLU A 26 7.80 -24.70 -15.93
N VAL A 27 9.10 -24.93 -16.13
CA VAL A 27 10.08 -25.18 -15.06
C VAL A 27 10.21 -23.95 -14.17
N LYS A 28 10.26 -22.73 -14.72
CA LYS A 28 10.29 -21.48 -13.92
C LYS A 28 9.01 -21.28 -13.11
N LYS A 29 7.85 -21.60 -13.68
CA LYS A 29 6.55 -21.61 -12.96
C LYS A 29 6.53 -22.69 -11.88
N GLY A 30 7.04 -23.89 -12.17
CA GLY A 30 7.17 -25.00 -11.22
C GLY A 30 8.11 -24.67 -10.06
N LEU A 31 9.27 -24.09 -10.33
CA LEU A 31 10.22 -23.61 -9.32
C LEU A 31 9.65 -22.47 -8.48
N ARG A 32 8.96 -21.49 -9.09
CA ARG A 32 8.21 -20.46 -8.34
C ARG A 32 7.12 -21.05 -7.45
N LYS A 33 6.50 -22.16 -7.85
CA LYS A 33 5.48 -22.85 -7.07
C LYS A 33 6.06 -23.71 -5.95
N ILE A 34 7.27 -24.24 -6.12
CA ILE A 34 8.01 -25.04 -5.12
C ILE A 34 8.70 -24.13 -4.08
N ILE A 35 9.07 -22.91 -4.47
CA ILE A 35 9.56 -21.86 -3.57
C ILE A 35 8.43 -20.84 -3.40
N MET A 36 7.34 -21.22 -2.73
CA MET A 36 6.45 -20.18 -2.19
C MET A 36 7.21 -19.48 -1.07
N SER A 37 7.86 -18.36 -1.41
CA SER A 37 8.43 -17.47 -0.41
C SER A 37 7.30 -17.02 0.50
N LYS A 38 7.47 -17.22 1.81
CA LYS A 38 6.56 -16.67 2.80
C LYS A 38 6.36 -15.17 2.53
N LYS A 39 5.12 -14.73 2.60
CA LYS A 39 4.71 -13.36 2.28
C LYS A 39 4.96 -12.39 3.44
N THR A 40 4.81 -11.10 3.16
CA THR A 40 4.68 -10.06 4.18
C THR A 40 3.20 -9.74 4.41
N LEU A 41 2.77 -9.76 5.67
CA LEU A 41 1.43 -9.35 6.06
C LEU A 41 1.42 -7.87 6.44
N ILE A 42 0.53 -7.08 5.85
CA ILE A 42 0.33 -5.68 6.21
C ILE A 42 -1.02 -5.53 6.90
N TYR A 43 -1.02 -4.97 8.10
CA TYR A 43 -2.23 -4.50 8.76
C TYR A 43 -2.42 -3.00 8.53
N THR A 44 -3.65 -2.64 8.17
CA THR A 44 -4.10 -1.25 7.95
C THR A 44 -5.29 -0.95 8.83
N GLU A 45 -5.55 0.32 9.14
CA GLU A 45 -6.69 0.70 9.98
C GLU A 45 -8.01 0.63 9.18
N GLY A 46 -8.05 1.29 8.04
CA GLY A 46 -9.24 1.41 7.22
C GLY A 46 -9.19 0.56 5.96
N ARG A 47 -10.37 0.37 5.39
CA ARG A 47 -10.52 -0.17 4.03
C ARG A 47 -9.84 0.76 3.01
N SER A 48 -9.91 2.07 3.23
CA SER A 48 -9.28 3.11 2.42
C SER A 48 -7.78 2.86 2.23
N ASP A 49 -7.07 2.67 3.35
CA ASP A 49 -5.63 2.42 3.39
C ASP A 49 -5.25 1.16 2.62
N LYS A 50 -5.98 0.07 2.85
CA LYS A 50 -5.77 -1.19 2.14
C LYS A 50 -5.79 -0.99 0.63
N ASN A 51 -6.80 -0.27 0.14
CA ASN A 51 -6.97 -0.07 -1.30
C ASN A 51 -5.90 0.87 -1.86
N PHE A 52 -5.57 1.95 -1.15
CA PHE A 52 -4.48 2.84 -1.54
C PHE A 52 -3.16 2.10 -1.67
N LEU A 53 -2.80 1.29 -0.67
CA LEU A 53 -1.60 0.44 -0.72
C LEU A 53 -1.68 -0.56 -1.88
N SER A 54 -2.85 -1.14 -2.14
CA SER A 54 -3.06 -2.04 -3.27
C SER A 54 -2.84 -1.34 -4.62
N TRP A 55 -3.23 -0.07 -4.74
CA TRP A 55 -2.96 0.75 -5.92
C TRP A 55 -1.47 1.01 -6.08
N CYS A 56 -0.81 1.44 -5.00
CA CYS A 56 0.63 1.68 -4.98
C CYS A 56 1.41 0.43 -5.42
N LEU A 57 1.16 -0.72 -4.79
CA LEU A 57 1.81 -1.99 -5.14
C LEU A 57 1.54 -2.41 -6.59
N ASN A 58 0.34 -2.15 -7.13
CA ASN A 58 0.06 -2.46 -8.52
C ASN A 58 0.79 -1.53 -9.50
N VAL A 59 1.01 -0.26 -9.15
CA VAL A 59 1.82 0.67 -9.95
C VAL A 59 3.29 0.29 -9.88
N TRP A 60 3.80 -0.01 -8.68
CA TRP A 60 5.22 -0.32 -8.46
C TRP A 60 5.60 -1.76 -8.83
N LYS A 61 4.67 -2.62 -9.24
CA LYS A 61 4.90 -4.07 -9.45
C LYS A 61 5.99 -4.46 -10.45
N ASN A 62 6.38 -3.53 -11.32
CA ASN A 62 7.38 -3.74 -12.36
C ASN A 62 8.77 -3.19 -11.95
N GLU A 63 8.89 -2.64 -10.75
CA GLU A 63 10.16 -2.23 -10.18
C GLU A 63 10.84 -3.43 -9.50
N ASP A 64 12.18 -3.45 -9.47
CA ASP A 64 13.03 -4.61 -9.16
C ASP A 64 12.77 -5.31 -7.80
N HIS A 65 11.91 -4.75 -6.95
CA HIS A 65 11.67 -5.21 -5.59
C HIS A 65 10.19 -5.43 -5.24
N PHE A 66 9.23 -4.89 -5.98
CA PHE A 66 7.82 -4.98 -5.60
C PHE A 66 7.10 -6.07 -6.39
N ASP A 67 7.00 -7.28 -5.85
CA ASP A 67 6.01 -8.24 -6.32
C ASP A 67 4.75 -8.10 -5.46
N ARG A 68 3.63 -7.71 -6.09
CA ARG A 68 2.34 -7.61 -5.39
C ARG A 68 1.99 -8.91 -4.67
N ASP A 69 2.29 -10.06 -5.27
CA ASP A 69 1.92 -11.36 -4.71
C ASP A 69 2.69 -11.67 -3.41
N HIS A 70 3.74 -10.91 -3.11
CA HIS A 70 4.52 -10.98 -1.87
C HIS A 70 3.83 -10.32 -0.67
N PHE A 71 2.82 -9.48 -0.90
CA PHE A 71 2.13 -8.75 0.16
C PHE A 71 0.66 -9.18 0.26
N ASP A 72 0.23 -9.54 1.46
CA ASP A 72 -1.19 -9.62 1.78
C ASP A 72 -1.57 -8.45 2.69
N ILE A 73 -2.66 -7.75 2.37
CA ILE A 73 -3.10 -6.56 3.10
C ILE A 73 -4.46 -6.81 3.73
N ILE A 74 -4.53 -6.67 5.06
CA ILE A 74 -5.73 -6.81 5.86
C ILE A 74 -6.00 -5.48 6.54
N TYR A 75 -7.24 -4.98 6.47
CA TYR A 75 -7.66 -3.86 7.31
C TYR A 75 -8.31 -4.39 8.58
N VAL A 76 -8.05 -3.74 9.71
CA VAL A 76 -8.61 -4.07 11.01
C VAL A 76 -9.63 -2.99 11.35
N GLU A 77 -10.92 -3.32 11.30
CA GLU A 77 -12.06 -2.40 11.52
C GLU A 77 -11.96 -1.61 12.84
N GLY A 78 -11.13 -0.56 12.86
CA GLY A 78 -10.72 0.22 14.02
C GLY A 78 -9.38 -0.24 14.63
N LYS A 79 -8.50 0.72 14.93
CA LYS A 79 -7.15 0.52 15.52
C LYS A 79 -7.11 -0.44 16.71
N ASN A 80 -8.10 -0.40 17.61
CA ASN A 80 -8.13 -1.23 18.82
C ASN A 80 -8.31 -2.73 18.53
N LYS A 81 -8.89 -3.08 17.37
CA LYS A 81 -9.12 -4.49 17.00
C LYS A 81 -7.82 -5.24 16.75
N LEU A 82 -6.77 -4.53 16.31
CA LEU A 82 -5.44 -5.10 16.10
C LEU A 82 -4.85 -5.68 17.39
N PHE A 83 -5.17 -5.10 18.54
CA PHE A 83 -4.65 -5.52 19.84
C PHE A 83 -5.51 -6.60 20.51
N SER A 84 -6.54 -7.12 19.83
CA SER A 84 -7.28 -8.28 20.33
C SER A 84 -6.41 -9.53 20.35
N ASP A 85 -6.76 -10.50 21.21
CA ASP A 85 -5.93 -11.68 21.43
C ASP A 85 -5.74 -12.54 20.16
N GLU A 86 -6.71 -12.52 19.25
CA GLU A 86 -6.62 -13.21 17.96
C GLU A 86 -5.49 -12.65 17.08
N PHE A 87 -5.50 -11.34 16.84
CA PHE A 87 -4.49 -10.67 16.02
C PHE A 87 -3.12 -10.70 16.69
N CYS A 88 -3.05 -10.46 18.00
CA CYS A 88 -1.82 -10.54 18.79
C CYS A 88 -1.17 -11.92 18.68
N LYS A 89 -1.92 -13.01 18.85
CA LYS A 89 -1.40 -14.39 18.69
C LYS A 89 -0.87 -14.63 17.28
N ARG A 90 -1.57 -14.13 16.25
CA ARG A 90 -1.12 -14.28 14.87
C ARG A 90 0.17 -13.49 14.62
N ILE A 91 0.25 -12.24 15.07
CA ILE A 91 1.45 -11.40 14.99
C ILE A 91 2.63 -12.10 15.69
N GLU A 92 2.44 -12.59 16.91
CA GLU A 92 3.47 -13.30 17.67
C GLU A 92 3.96 -14.56 16.94
N ASN A 93 3.06 -15.32 16.31
CA ASN A 93 3.43 -16.48 15.50
C ASN A 93 4.29 -16.10 14.28
N ILE A 94 3.99 -14.98 13.63
CA ILE A 94 4.76 -14.48 12.49
C ILE A 94 6.15 -14.02 12.96
N LEU A 95 6.22 -13.19 14.02
CA LEU A 95 7.48 -12.70 14.58
C LEU A 95 8.40 -13.85 15.05
N ASN A 96 7.82 -14.93 15.58
CA ASN A 96 8.56 -16.12 16.01
C ASN A 96 8.81 -17.14 14.88
N ASN A 97 8.55 -16.79 13.61
CA ASN A 97 8.71 -17.64 12.43
C ASN A 97 7.88 -18.95 12.45
N LYS A 98 6.84 -19.03 13.28
CA LYS A 98 5.96 -20.21 13.41
C LYS A 98 4.83 -20.21 12.38
N ASP A 99 4.45 -19.04 11.86
CA ASP A 99 3.45 -18.91 10.80
C ASP A 99 3.96 -19.52 9.48
N GLN A 100 3.10 -20.27 8.80
CA GLN A 100 3.46 -20.99 7.57
C GLN A 100 3.32 -20.13 6.31
N ALA A 101 2.45 -19.12 6.34
CA ALA A 101 2.15 -18.26 5.19
C ALA A 101 3.02 -16.99 5.19
N TYR A 102 3.33 -16.45 6.36
CA TYR A 102 3.96 -15.14 6.51
C TYR A 102 5.34 -15.21 7.14
N LYS A 103 6.28 -14.44 6.58
CA LYS A 103 7.65 -14.27 7.09
C LYS A 103 7.72 -13.10 8.05
N GLN A 104 6.99 -12.04 7.71
CA GLN A 104 7.07 -10.73 8.33
C GLN A 104 5.66 -10.14 8.41
N VAL A 105 5.49 -9.22 9.35
CA VAL A 105 4.26 -8.47 9.54
C VAL A 105 4.59 -7.01 9.78
N CYS A 106 3.86 -6.09 9.16
CA CYS A 106 4.00 -4.66 9.40
C CYS A 106 2.63 -4.00 9.57
N ILE A 107 2.64 -2.79 10.13
CA ILE A 107 1.46 -2.00 10.46
C ILE A 107 1.58 -0.65 9.77
N ILE A 108 0.52 -0.22 9.10
CA ILE A 108 0.43 1.07 8.41
C ILE A 108 -0.86 1.75 8.83
N PHE A 109 -0.76 2.71 9.75
CA PHE A 109 -1.89 3.46 10.34
C PHE A 109 -1.72 4.97 10.12
N ASP A 110 -2.76 5.74 10.42
CA ASP A 110 -2.68 7.20 10.43
C ASP A 110 -1.96 7.70 11.68
N ALA A 111 -1.14 8.75 11.54
CA ALA A 111 -0.61 9.47 12.70
C ALA A 111 -1.69 10.30 13.40
N ASP A 112 -2.74 10.69 12.67
CA ASP A 112 -3.72 11.74 13.00
C ASP A 112 -3.09 13.13 13.13
N ILE A 113 -3.92 14.16 12.97
CA ILE A 113 -3.55 15.56 13.21
C ILE A 113 -4.02 15.96 14.61
N LYS A 114 -3.10 16.37 15.48
CA LYS A 114 -3.40 16.72 16.89
C LYS A 114 -4.42 17.84 17.01
N GLU A 115 -4.39 18.82 16.12
CA GLU A 115 -5.27 19.98 16.14
C GLU A 115 -6.70 19.63 15.69
N GLU A 116 -6.87 18.53 14.94
CA GLU A 116 -8.15 18.11 14.38
C GLU A 116 -8.77 16.92 15.12
N ASN A 117 -7.96 16.12 15.84
CA ASN A 117 -8.38 14.92 16.53
C ASN A 117 -8.26 15.07 18.06
N GLN A 118 -9.35 14.78 18.77
CA GLN A 118 -9.43 14.87 20.25
C GLN A 118 -8.91 13.63 20.95
N GLU A 119 -8.53 12.60 20.21
CA GLU A 119 -7.95 11.38 20.76
C GLU A 119 -6.57 11.66 21.38
N SER A 120 -6.33 11.07 22.55
CA SER A 120 -5.08 11.31 23.30
C SER A 120 -3.84 10.79 22.59
N ASP A 121 -4.01 9.86 21.65
CA ASP A 121 -2.94 9.27 20.85
C ASP A 121 -2.77 9.95 19.48
N ALA A 122 -3.45 11.08 19.21
CA ALA A 122 -3.28 11.80 17.96
C ALA A 122 -1.88 12.42 17.80
N GLY A 123 -1.40 12.42 16.56
CA GLY A 123 -0.07 12.82 16.14
C GLY A 123 0.97 11.72 16.20
N PHE A 124 2.01 11.84 15.36
CA PHE A 124 2.99 10.81 15.07
C PHE A 124 3.63 10.20 16.33
N ASP A 125 4.20 11.04 17.19
CA ASP A 125 4.88 10.59 18.41
C ASP A 125 3.93 9.88 19.38
N ASN A 126 2.71 10.40 19.52
CA ASN A 126 1.73 9.86 20.45
C ASN A 126 1.15 8.54 19.93
N LYS A 127 0.85 8.47 18.64
CA LYS A 127 0.35 7.27 17.97
C LYS A 127 1.36 6.14 18.03
N LEU A 128 2.62 6.43 17.69
CA LEU A 128 3.70 5.45 17.77
C LEU A 128 3.88 4.96 19.22
N LYS A 129 3.87 5.87 20.19
CA LYS A 129 3.95 5.52 21.62
C LYS A 129 2.78 4.65 22.07
N HIS A 130 1.57 4.95 21.61
CA HIS A 130 0.36 4.19 21.91
C HIS A 130 0.47 2.76 21.36
N ILE A 131 0.74 2.59 20.06
CA ILE A 131 0.88 1.27 19.43
C ILE A 131 1.93 0.42 20.15
N ARG A 132 3.09 1.01 20.47
CA ARG A 132 4.16 0.31 21.20
C ARG A 132 3.75 -0.08 22.62
N LYS A 133 2.99 0.77 23.29
CA LYS A 133 2.46 0.49 24.64
C LYS A 133 1.49 -0.69 24.60
N GLU A 134 0.54 -0.69 23.67
CA GLU A 134 -0.46 -1.76 23.53
C GLU A 134 0.21 -3.12 23.27
N PHE A 135 1.20 -3.19 22.35
CA PHE A 135 1.94 -4.44 22.13
C PHE A 135 2.72 -4.89 23.36
N LYS A 136 3.35 -3.95 24.08
CA LYS A 136 4.08 -4.25 25.31
C LYS A 136 3.15 -4.81 26.40
N GLU A 137 1.96 -4.25 26.55
CA GLU A 137 0.94 -4.76 27.49
C GLU A 137 0.46 -6.17 27.12
N LYS A 138 0.50 -6.51 25.82
CA LYS A 138 0.24 -7.86 25.30
C LYS A 138 1.46 -8.79 25.36
N GLY A 139 2.60 -8.33 25.88
CA GLY A 139 3.84 -9.12 25.97
C GLY A 139 4.54 -9.34 24.63
N ILE A 140 4.20 -8.54 23.61
CA ILE A 140 4.78 -8.62 22.26
C ILE A 140 5.82 -7.52 22.11
N ASP A 141 7.07 -7.89 21.82
CA ASP A 141 8.11 -6.93 21.43
C ASP A 141 8.02 -6.66 19.92
N PHE A 142 7.07 -5.80 19.53
CA PHE A 142 6.85 -5.46 18.12
C PHE A 142 7.91 -4.45 17.64
N PRO A 143 8.68 -4.74 16.58
CA PRO A 143 9.73 -3.85 16.09
C PRO A 143 9.16 -2.51 15.61
N LYS A 144 9.78 -1.40 16.04
CA LYS A 144 9.38 -0.05 15.61
C LYS A 144 9.50 0.10 14.10
N GLU A 145 10.50 -0.52 13.50
CA GLU A 145 10.82 -0.47 12.08
C GLU A 145 9.75 -1.17 11.21
N GLN A 146 8.84 -1.93 11.83
CA GLN A 146 7.69 -2.55 11.17
C GLN A 146 6.39 -1.73 11.32
N ILE A 147 6.49 -0.49 11.83
CA ILE A 147 5.39 0.45 11.94
C ILE A 147 5.65 1.62 11.00
N PHE A 148 4.69 1.93 10.15
CA PHE A 148 4.64 3.14 9.35
C PHE A 148 3.41 3.94 9.75
N LEU A 149 3.58 5.24 9.93
CA LEU A 149 2.46 6.15 10.13
C LEU A 149 2.33 7.11 8.96
N PHE A 150 1.14 7.23 8.39
CA PHE A 150 0.88 8.26 7.39
C PHE A 150 1.06 9.66 7.98
N PRO A 151 1.45 10.66 7.15
CA PRO A 151 1.61 10.55 5.69
C PRO A 151 2.98 10.02 5.24
N ASN A 152 4.02 10.21 6.05
CA ASN A 152 5.42 10.03 5.63
C ASN A 152 6.33 9.37 6.68
N ASN A 153 5.75 8.82 7.74
CA ASN A 153 6.41 8.21 8.89
C ASN A 153 7.30 9.16 9.71
N GLN A 154 6.92 10.44 9.75
CA GLN A 154 7.62 11.44 10.54
C GLN A 154 6.68 12.52 11.08
N ASP A 155 5.77 13.01 10.23
CA ASP A 155 4.89 14.13 10.55
C ASP A 155 3.49 13.67 10.97
N ASP A 156 2.75 14.57 11.61
CA ASP A 156 1.33 14.39 11.91
C ASP A 156 0.52 14.39 10.60
N GLY A 157 -0.55 13.61 10.55
CA GLY A 157 -1.38 13.47 9.36
C GLY A 157 -1.94 12.06 9.15
N ASP A 158 -2.48 11.84 7.97
CA ASP A 158 -3.21 10.62 7.61
C ASP A 158 -3.11 10.36 6.11
N LEU A 159 -3.79 9.31 5.64
CA LEU A 159 -3.86 8.96 4.23
C LEU A 159 -4.37 10.13 3.36
N GLU A 160 -5.43 10.82 3.77
CA GLU A 160 -5.96 11.97 3.02
C GLU A 160 -4.90 13.07 2.86
N THR A 161 -4.11 13.31 3.91
CA THR A 161 -2.99 14.28 3.87
C THR A 161 -2.00 13.92 2.75
N LEU A 162 -1.59 12.66 2.68
CA LEU A 162 -0.71 12.17 1.62
C LEU A 162 -1.37 12.25 0.23
N LEU A 163 -2.63 11.83 0.10
CA LEU A 163 -3.35 11.82 -1.18
C LEU A 163 -3.53 13.22 -1.77
N LEU A 164 -3.77 14.22 -0.93
CA LEU A 164 -3.86 15.62 -1.34
C LEU A 164 -2.49 16.17 -1.77
N GLU A 165 -1.40 15.74 -1.11
CA GLU A 165 -0.04 16.13 -1.47
C GLU A 165 0.40 15.59 -2.84
N ILE A 166 -0.07 14.38 -3.20
CA ILE A 166 0.26 13.74 -4.48
C ILE A 166 -0.79 13.95 -5.57
N ALA A 167 -1.77 14.83 -5.34
CA ALA A 167 -2.76 15.21 -6.34
C ALA A 167 -2.11 16.02 -7.47
N ARG A 168 -2.36 15.63 -8.73
CA ARG A 168 -1.75 16.31 -9.90
C ARG A 168 -2.40 17.65 -10.23
N HIS A 169 -3.68 17.82 -9.92
CA HIS A 169 -4.47 18.98 -10.32
C HIS A 169 -4.77 19.89 -9.12
N ASP A 170 -3.73 20.56 -8.62
CA ASP A 170 -3.81 21.41 -7.42
C ASP A 170 -4.83 22.56 -7.56
N GLU A 171 -5.22 22.92 -8.79
CA GLU A 171 -6.20 23.95 -9.09
C GLU A 171 -7.58 23.64 -8.50
N PHE A 172 -7.98 22.36 -8.46
CA PHE A 172 -9.25 21.94 -7.86
C PHE A 172 -9.20 21.99 -6.33
N LEU A 173 -8.04 21.70 -5.73
CA LEU A 173 -7.84 21.85 -4.29
C LEU A 173 -7.96 23.33 -3.89
N LYS A 174 -7.31 24.22 -4.64
CA LYS A 174 -7.43 25.68 -4.47
C LYS A 174 -8.86 26.18 -4.65
N CYS A 175 -9.65 25.57 -5.54
CA CYS A 175 -11.08 25.86 -5.65
C CYS A 175 -11.83 25.51 -4.37
N PHE A 176 -11.54 24.35 -3.77
CA PHE A 176 -12.16 23.91 -2.53
C PHE A 176 -11.77 24.81 -1.34
N GLU A 177 -10.51 25.23 -1.24
CA GLU A 177 -10.06 26.19 -0.23
C GLU A 177 -10.81 27.53 -0.33
N ARG A 178 -11.00 28.04 -1.55
CA ARG A 178 -11.82 29.26 -1.78
C ARG A 178 -13.28 29.04 -1.41
N TYR A 179 -13.82 27.86 -1.63
CA TYR A 179 -15.16 27.49 -1.17
C TYR A 179 -15.25 27.54 0.36
N LEU A 180 -14.27 26.97 1.08
CA LEU A 180 -14.22 27.02 2.55
C LEU A 180 -14.19 28.46 3.07
N GLU A 181 -13.36 29.32 2.48
CA GLU A 181 -13.28 30.73 2.86
C GLU A 181 -14.59 31.47 2.59
N CYS A 182 -15.23 31.18 1.45
CA CYS A 182 -16.52 31.77 1.08
C CYS A 182 -17.61 31.46 2.11
N ILE A 183 -17.68 30.22 2.61
CA ILE A 183 -18.75 29.79 3.53
C ILE A 183 -18.48 30.15 4.99
N LYS A 184 -17.22 30.36 5.39
CA LYS A 184 -16.81 30.52 6.79
C LYS A 184 -17.52 31.65 7.56
N ASN A 185 -17.90 32.73 6.85
CA ASN A 185 -18.54 33.91 7.44
C ASN A 185 -20.05 33.99 7.19
N LYS A 186 -20.71 32.89 6.78
CA LYS A 186 -22.16 32.87 6.51
C LYS A 186 -22.97 32.61 7.79
N GLU A 187 -24.16 33.20 7.87
CA GLU A 187 -25.05 33.21 9.07
C GLU A 187 -25.40 31.82 9.63
N HIS A 188 -25.27 30.76 8.82
CA HIS A 188 -25.55 29.36 9.21
C HIS A 188 -24.32 28.44 9.13
N TYR A 189 -23.12 29.02 9.03
CA TYR A 189 -21.91 28.23 8.97
C TYR A 189 -21.73 27.39 10.24
N LYS A 190 -21.49 26.10 10.03
CA LYS A 190 -20.99 25.18 11.04
C LYS A 190 -19.65 24.67 10.53
N PRO A 191 -18.63 24.54 11.41
CA PRO A 191 -17.37 23.93 11.02
C PRO A 191 -17.61 22.59 10.32
N ILE A 192 -17.05 22.46 9.11
CA ILE A 192 -17.08 21.21 8.36
C ILE A 192 -16.20 20.21 9.10
N LYS A 193 -16.74 19.02 9.36
CA LYS A 193 -15.95 17.88 9.88
C LYS A 193 -15.25 17.18 8.71
N ASP A 194 -14.13 16.53 8.97
CA ASP A 194 -13.39 15.73 7.98
C ASP A 194 -13.06 16.54 6.70
N ILE A 195 -12.58 17.78 6.86
CA ILE A 195 -12.37 18.73 5.75
C ILE A 195 -11.52 18.11 4.65
N ARG A 196 -10.40 17.47 5.00
CA ARG A 196 -9.47 16.85 4.04
C ARG A 196 -10.10 15.70 3.27
N LYS A 197 -10.92 14.88 3.93
CA LYS A 197 -11.70 13.83 3.28
C LYS A 197 -12.73 14.39 2.31
N ASN A 198 -13.47 15.42 2.71
CA ASN A 198 -14.41 16.11 1.83
C ASN A 198 -13.70 16.78 0.64
N MET A 199 -12.50 17.34 0.86
CA MET A 199 -11.68 17.94 -0.19
C MET A 199 -11.20 16.89 -1.19
N LEU A 200 -10.72 15.73 -0.71
CA LEU A 200 -10.35 14.60 -1.56
C LEU A 200 -11.55 14.09 -2.38
N TYR A 201 -12.73 14.01 -1.77
CA TYR A 201 -13.95 13.60 -2.46
C TYR A 201 -14.35 14.59 -3.55
N ALA A 202 -14.35 15.89 -3.25
CA ALA A 202 -14.62 16.93 -4.23
C ALA A 202 -13.60 16.93 -5.38
N TYR A 203 -12.31 16.71 -5.06
CA TYR A 203 -11.25 16.58 -6.05
C TYR A 203 -11.50 15.44 -7.04
N LEU A 204 -11.78 14.24 -6.52
CA LEU A 204 -12.04 13.06 -7.34
C LEU A 204 -13.36 13.20 -8.12
N GLU A 205 -14.41 13.75 -7.52
CA GLU A 205 -15.70 13.98 -8.20
C GLU A 205 -15.56 14.99 -9.35
N ALA A 206 -14.78 16.07 -9.17
CA ALA A 206 -14.51 17.04 -10.23
C ALA A 206 -13.80 16.43 -11.45
N LEU A 207 -13.16 15.27 -11.26
CA LEU A 207 -12.41 14.53 -12.28
C LEU A 207 -13.19 13.29 -12.80
N GLY A 208 -14.46 13.15 -12.43
CA GLY A 208 -15.31 12.03 -12.87
C GLY A 208 -14.94 10.69 -12.24
N LEU A 209 -14.44 10.71 -11.00
CA LEU A 209 -14.07 9.54 -10.21
C LEU A 209 -14.96 9.36 -8.97
N GLU A 210 -16.22 9.80 -9.04
CA GLU A 210 -17.20 9.73 -7.94
C GLU A 210 -17.51 8.30 -7.45
N ASN A 211 -17.24 7.29 -8.27
CA ASN A 211 -17.36 5.90 -7.83
C ASN A 211 -16.22 5.49 -6.89
N LEU A 212 -15.04 6.10 -7.02
CA LEU A 212 -13.91 5.87 -6.12
C LEU A 212 -14.13 6.56 -4.76
N THR A 213 -14.89 7.66 -4.71
CA THR A 213 -15.17 8.43 -3.48
C THR A 213 -16.15 7.76 -2.53
N LYS A 214 -17.12 6.99 -3.05
CA LYS A 214 -18.19 6.42 -2.22
C LYS A 214 -17.72 5.35 -1.23
N THR A 215 -16.55 4.73 -1.41
CA THR A 215 -16.03 3.77 -0.43
C THR A 215 -14.57 3.34 -0.62
N ILE A 216 -13.76 4.03 -1.43
CA ILE A 216 -12.49 3.46 -1.93
C ILE A 216 -12.76 2.03 -2.42
N ILE A 217 -13.40 1.92 -3.58
CA ILE A 217 -13.83 0.61 -4.08
C ILE A 217 -12.60 -0.31 -4.16
N ASP A 218 -12.77 -1.55 -3.68
CA ASP A 218 -11.79 -2.60 -3.92
C ASP A 218 -11.79 -2.88 -5.43
N VAL A 219 -10.91 -2.20 -6.16
CA VAL A 219 -10.79 -2.32 -7.61
C VAL A 219 -10.18 -3.66 -8.01
N PHE A 220 -9.67 -4.44 -7.05
CA PHE A 220 -9.04 -5.72 -7.31
C PHE A 220 -9.96 -6.89 -6.97
N ASP A 221 -9.87 -7.95 -7.77
CA ASP A 221 -10.49 -9.24 -7.46
C ASP A 221 -9.66 -10.02 -6.43
N SER A 222 -10.15 -11.19 -6.02
CA SER A 222 -9.44 -12.07 -5.08
C SER A 222 -8.10 -12.60 -5.59
N LYS A 223 -7.81 -12.43 -6.88
CA LYS A 223 -6.55 -12.81 -7.55
C LYS A 223 -5.65 -11.60 -7.80
N GLY A 224 -6.01 -10.42 -7.30
CA GLY A 224 -5.24 -9.20 -7.51
C GLY A 224 -5.29 -8.66 -8.93
N LYS A 225 -6.27 -9.06 -9.75
CA LYS A 225 -6.52 -8.42 -11.04
C LYS A 225 -7.50 -7.27 -10.89
N ILE A 226 -7.33 -6.22 -11.68
CA ILE A 226 -8.29 -5.12 -11.73
C ILE A 226 -9.63 -5.70 -12.23
N LYS A 227 -10.71 -5.40 -11.52
CA LYS A 227 -12.07 -5.73 -11.91
C LYS A 227 -12.40 -4.95 -13.18
N GLU A 228 -12.82 -5.65 -14.24
CA GLU A 228 -13.09 -5.06 -15.56
C GLU A 228 -13.95 -3.80 -15.51
N LYS A 229 -15.01 -3.81 -14.69
CA LYS A 229 -15.90 -2.66 -14.47
C LYS A 229 -15.24 -1.40 -13.88
N HIS A 230 -14.04 -1.52 -13.31
CA HIS A 230 -13.28 -0.42 -12.70
C HIS A 230 -11.97 -0.12 -13.44
N GLN A 231 -11.72 -0.76 -14.58
CA GLN A 231 -10.47 -0.59 -15.34
C GLN A 231 -10.30 0.86 -15.78
N GLU A 232 -11.34 1.46 -16.38
CA GLU A 232 -11.29 2.85 -16.86
C GLU A 232 -11.08 3.85 -15.71
N GLU A 233 -11.83 3.70 -14.62
CA GLU A 233 -11.70 4.54 -13.42
C GLU A 233 -10.28 4.44 -12.83
N TYR A 234 -9.70 3.25 -12.81
CA TYR A 234 -8.35 3.05 -12.29
C TYR A 234 -7.26 3.63 -13.21
N GLU A 235 -7.45 3.59 -14.53
CA GLU A 235 -6.52 4.27 -15.45
C GLU A 235 -6.57 5.79 -15.25
N LYS A 236 -7.77 6.38 -15.18
CA LYS A 236 -7.95 7.81 -14.85
C LYS A 236 -7.38 8.17 -13.49
N LEU A 237 -7.52 7.31 -12.48
CA LEU A 237 -6.94 7.54 -11.15
C LEU A 237 -5.42 7.77 -11.22
N LYS A 238 -4.69 7.00 -12.04
CA LYS A 238 -3.24 7.16 -12.21
C LYS A 238 -2.86 8.44 -12.97
N GLU A 239 -3.80 9.00 -13.73
CA GLU A 239 -3.62 10.29 -14.42
C GLU A 239 -3.84 11.48 -13.49
N VAL A 240 -4.53 11.30 -12.35
CA VAL A 240 -4.85 12.39 -11.41
C VAL A 240 -4.13 12.29 -10.07
N ILE A 241 -3.61 11.12 -9.72
CA ILE A 241 -2.78 10.86 -8.54
C ILE A 241 -1.36 10.51 -8.98
N ASP A 242 -0.36 11.20 -8.46
CA ASP A 242 1.04 10.96 -8.77
C ASP A 242 1.66 9.85 -7.89
N PHE A 243 1.44 8.60 -8.28
CA PHE A 243 2.05 7.44 -7.62
C PHE A 243 3.59 7.37 -7.72
N ASN A 244 4.22 8.31 -8.44
CA ASN A 244 5.67 8.47 -8.52
C ASN A 244 6.17 9.72 -7.78
N SER A 245 5.31 10.41 -7.04
CA SER A 245 5.69 11.58 -6.24
C SER A 245 6.78 11.26 -5.22
N ASN A 246 7.67 12.22 -4.97
CA ASN A 246 8.69 12.12 -3.93
C ASN A 246 8.09 11.93 -2.54
N SER A 247 6.86 12.40 -2.31
CA SER A 247 6.13 12.21 -1.04
C SER A 247 5.86 10.73 -0.73
N LEU A 248 5.93 9.83 -1.73
CA LEU A 248 5.79 8.38 -1.55
C LEU A 248 7.11 7.66 -1.28
N ILE A 249 8.26 8.34 -1.36
CA ILE A 249 9.57 7.75 -1.07
C ILE A 249 9.62 7.10 0.32
N PRO A 250 9.11 7.71 1.40
CA PRO A 250 9.11 7.07 2.72
C PRO A 250 8.35 5.75 2.75
N LEU A 251 7.14 5.71 2.17
CA LEU A 251 6.33 4.49 2.10
C LEU A 251 7.00 3.42 1.24
N LYS A 252 7.59 3.83 0.11
CA LYS A 252 8.32 2.96 -0.79
C LYS A 252 9.56 2.35 -0.12
N ASN A 253 10.35 3.17 0.58
CA ASN A 253 11.52 2.71 1.33
C ASN A 253 11.13 1.78 2.49
N PHE A 254 10.01 2.06 3.16
CA PHE A 254 9.47 1.18 4.20
C PHE A 254 9.09 -0.19 3.62
N LEU A 255 8.27 -0.22 2.57
CA LEU A 255 7.82 -1.48 1.96
C LEU A 255 8.96 -2.25 1.27
N GLY A 256 9.93 -1.54 0.69
CA GLY A 256 11.09 -2.13 0.01
C GLY A 256 11.92 -3.04 0.92
N GLN A 257 12.05 -2.69 2.20
CA GLN A 257 12.76 -3.51 3.21
C GLN A 257 12.13 -4.89 3.42
N PHE A 258 10.83 -5.03 3.16
CA PHE A 258 10.09 -6.28 3.27
C PHE A 258 10.02 -7.05 1.95
N ALA A 259 10.25 -6.34 0.84
CA ALA A 259 10.20 -6.87 -0.51
C ALA A 259 11.53 -7.55 -0.89
N GLU A 260 12.64 -7.06 -0.37
CA GLU A 260 13.94 -7.70 -0.47
C GLU A 260 13.98 -8.98 0.39
N ASN A 261 14.05 -10.15 -0.25
CA ASN A 261 14.19 -11.45 0.42
C ASN A 261 15.45 -11.58 1.32
N ASN A 262 16.33 -10.57 1.31
CA ASN A 262 17.60 -10.54 2.00
C ASN A 262 17.54 -9.69 3.28
N GLN A 263 16.82 -10.16 4.31
CA GLN A 263 17.41 -10.00 5.63
C GLN A 263 18.67 -10.84 5.63
N LYS A 264 19.82 -10.19 5.49
CA LYS A 264 21.12 -10.75 5.87
C LYS A 264 20.89 -11.42 7.22
N THR A 265 20.98 -12.74 7.25
CA THR A 265 21.24 -13.45 8.50
C THR A 265 22.50 -12.81 9.05
N ASN A 266 22.38 -11.92 10.03
CA ASN A 266 23.54 -11.57 10.85
C ASN A 266 24.01 -12.92 11.39
N PRO A 267 25.18 -13.45 10.98
CA PRO A 267 25.70 -14.59 11.68
C PRO A 267 25.88 -14.11 13.11
N LYS A 268 25.19 -14.75 14.06
CA LYS A 268 25.55 -14.63 15.46
C LYS A 268 27.02 -15.02 15.54
N ILE A 269 27.88 -14.01 15.70
CA ILE A 269 29.28 -14.23 16.05
C ILE A 269 29.20 -14.74 17.49
N PHE A 270 29.39 -16.05 17.64
CA PHE A 270 29.74 -16.66 18.92
C PHE A 270 31.19 -16.36 19.25
#